data_AF-A0A0C9Z5V3-F1
#
_entry.id   AF-A0A0C9Z5V3-F1
#
_cell.length_a   1.000
_cell.length_b   1.000
_cell.length_c   1.000
_cell.angle_alpha   90.00
_cell.angle_beta   90.00
_cell.angle_gamma   90.00
#
_symmetry.space_group_name_H-M   'P 1'
#
loop_
_entity.id
_entity.type
_entity.pdbx_description
1 polymer ?
#
loop_
_entity_poly.entity_id
_entity_poly.type
_entity_poly.pdbx_seq_one_letter_code
_entity_poly.pdbx_strand_id
1 'polypeptide(L)'
;DPLLDTAHSESKTASTYDVNHYFEREKDKPSVCRVCSNLRNKYPAEYTKQKKHTILYSPNTTTGVLHSHIRKWHLLHFINLAMELGRAWPIQVSPVKEILVLGYMLEELKAFLEKGVDLKSLPPRAIRDLLLDPAAASDRANVPPFSLPIFQKFLVNFIIADDQSL
;
A
#
# COMPACT_ATOMS: atom_id res chain seq x y z
N ASP A 1 40.16 25.61 -6.01
CA ASP A 1 39.43 25.15 -7.19
C ASP A 1 38.61 23.93 -6.78
N PRO A 2 37.27 23.95 -6.87
CA PRO A 2 36.39 23.20 -6.00
C PRO A 2 35.84 21.94 -6.68
N LEU A 3 35.90 20.81 -5.98
CA LEU A 3 35.03 19.65 -6.25
C LEU A 3 34.35 19.27 -4.93
N LEU A 4 33.30 20.02 -4.64
CA LEU A 4 32.25 19.64 -3.70
C LEU A 4 31.53 18.43 -4.28
N ASP A 5 31.77 17.26 -3.70
CA ASP A 5 31.02 16.06 -3.99
C ASP A 5 29.67 16.14 -3.26
N THR A 6 28.77 16.97 -3.79
CA THR A 6 27.35 17.05 -3.43
C THR A 6 26.60 15.86 -4.00
N ALA A 7 26.90 14.64 -3.54
CA ALA A 7 26.24 13.41 -4.01
C ALA A 7 25.37 12.71 -2.95
N HIS A 8 25.14 13.32 -1.78
CA HIS A 8 24.32 12.70 -0.74
C HIS A 8 23.09 13.50 -0.28
N SER A 9 22.73 14.57 -1.00
CA SER A 9 21.49 15.33 -0.74
C SER A 9 20.28 14.88 -1.55
N GLU A 10 20.41 13.89 -2.46
CA GLU A 10 19.31 13.48 -3.34
C GLU A 10 18.41 12.38 -2.74
N SER A 11 18.87 11.66 -1.71
CA SER A 11 18.08 10.59 -1.09
C SER A 11 16.99 11.11 -0.14
N LYS A 12 17.08 12.37 0.32
CA LYS A 12 16.15 12.96 1.30
C LYS A 12 14.91 13.60 0.69
N THR A 13 14.92 13.93 -0.60
CA THR A 13 13.84 14.65 -1.28
C THR A 13 12.74 13.69 -1.77
N ALA A 14 13.08 12.47 -2.18
CA ALA A 14 12.13 11.49 -2.72
C ALA A 14 11.03 11.03 -1.74
N SER A 15 11.31 11.07 -0.43
CA SER A 15 10.41 10.55 0.62
C SER A 15 9.28 11.52 1.02
N THR A 16 9.10 12.66 0.35
CA THR A 16 8.23 13.75 0.85
C THR A 16 7.16 14.27 -0.10
N TYR A 17 7.12 13.81 -1.35
CA TYR A 17 6.20 14.37 -2.36
C TYR A 17 4.73 14.25 -1.95
N ASP A 18 4.31 13.07 -1.53
CA ASP A 18 2.97 12.76 -1.02
C ASP A 18 2.60 13.66 0.14
N VAL A 19 3.53 13.75 1.10
CA VAL A 19 3.34 14.44 2.36
C VAL A 19 3.22 15.93 2.12
N ASN A 20 4.03 16.51 1.23
CA ASN A 20 3.97 17.93 0.91
C ASN A 20 2.71 18.29 0.09
N HIS A 21 2.16 17.34 -0.67
CA HIS A 21 0.87 17.53 -1.33
C HIS A 21 -0.31 17.48 -0.35
N TYR A 22 -0.22 16.62 0.66
CA TYR A 22 -1.33 16.36 1.59
C TYR A 22 -1.31 17.23 2.85
N PHE A 23 -0.12 17.69 3.24
CA PHE A 23 0.12 18.48 4.43
C PHE A 23 0.78 19.80 4.08
N GLU A 24 0.30 20.87 4.70
CA GLU A 24 0.99 22.15 4.70
C GLU A 24 2.05 22.14 5.78
N ARG A 25 3.31 22.30 5.36
CA ARG A 25 4.48 22.41 6.23
C ARG A 25 5.02 23.82 6.08
N GLU A 26 4.81 24.64 7.10
CA GLU A 26 5.45 25.94 7.22
C GLU A 26 6.48 25.91 8.34
N LYS A 27 7.61 26.59 8.15
CA LYS A 27 8.64 26.70 9.17
C LYS A 27 8.03 27.32 10.44
N ASP A 28 8.31 26.73 11.58
CA ASP A 28 7.85 27.19 12.90
C ASP A 28 6.31 27.19 13.09
N LYS A 29 5.56 26.57 12.17
CA LYS A 29 4.12 26.36 12.31
C LYS A 29 3.77 24.88 12.37
N PRO A 30 2.65 24.52 13.01
CA PRO A 30 2.17 23.15 12.99
C PRO A 30 1.95 22.64 11.56
N SER A 31 2.30 21.38 11.29
CA SER A 31 1.91 20.76 10.02
C SER A 31 0.41 20.46 10.04
N VAL A 32 -0.29 20.80 8.96
CA VAL A 32 -1.75 20.66 8.89
C VAL A 32 -2.14 19.78 7.71
N CYS A 33 -2.97 18.76 7.97
CA CYS A 33 -3.60 17.98 6.91
C CYS A 33 -4.61 18.85 6.15
N ARG A 34 -4.41 19.02 4.83
CA ARG A 34 -5.29 19.86 3.99
C ARG A 34 -6.73 19.37 4.00
N VAL A 35 -6.95 18.05 4.01
CA VAL A 35 -8.30 17.46 4.05
C VAL A 35 -9.00 17.79 5.37
N CYS A 36 -8.31 17.61 6.49
CA CYS A 36 -8.83 17.99 7.81
C CYS A 36 -9.13 19.49 7.91
N SER A 37 -8.21 20.33 7.39
CA SER A 37 -8.37 21.79 7.39
C SER A 37 -9.57 22.22 6.54
N ASN A 38 -9.74 21.63 5.35
CA ASN A 38 -10.88 21.90 4.49
C ASN A 38 -12.20 21.48 5.12
N LEU A 39 -12.25 20.31 5.78
CA LEU A 39 -13.43 19.88 6.52
C LEU A 39 -13.77 20.85 7.66
N ARG A 40 -12.76 21.30 8.42
CA ARG A 40 -12.92 22.31 9.48
C ARG A 40 -13.55 23.60 8.96
N ASN A 41 -13.03 24.09 7.84
CA ASN A 41 -13.39 25.41 7.33
C ASN A 41 -14.75 25.39 6.62
N LYS A 42 -15.07 24.32 5.86
CA LYS A 42 -16.32 24.22 5.10
C LYS A 42 -17.49 23.64 5.91
N TYR A 43 -17.21 22.69 6.81
CA TYR A 43 -18.23 21.93 7.53
C TYR A 43 -17.88 21.79 9.03
N PRO A 44 -17.87 22.89 9.80
CA PRO A 44 -17.40 22.90 11.18
C PRO A 44 -18.17 21.97 12.13
N ALA A 45 -19.48 21.77 11.88
CA ALA A 45 -20.30 20.83 12.65
C ALA A 45 -19.88 19.37 12.44
N GLU A 46 -19.56 18.98 11.19
CA GLU A 46 -19.09 17.63 10.86
C GLU A 46 -17.66 17.41 11.35
N TYR A 47 -16.82 18.44 11.23
CA TYR A 47 -15.47 18.43 11.79
C TYR A 47 -15.48 18.15 13.29
N THR A 48 -16.42 18.74 14.03
CA THR A 48 -16.54 18.53 15.48
C THR A 48 -16.85 17.08 15.84
N LYS A 49 -17.69 16.39 15.04
CA LYS A 49 -17.97 14.95 15.19
C LYS A 49 -16.74 14.08 14.88
N GLN A 50 -15.82 14.60 14.06
CA GLN A 50 -14.61 13.93 13.61
C GLN A 50 -13.34 14.48 14.27
N LYS A 51 -13.46 15.20 15.39
CA LYS A 51 -12.30 15.84 16.07
C LYS A 51 -11.20 14.85 16.45
N LYS A 52 -11.55 13.58 16.70
CA LYS A 52 -10.58 12.49 16.95
C LYS A 52 -9.73 12.12 15.72
N HIS A 53 -10.16 12.52 14.51
CA HIS A 53 -9.44 12.29 13.25
C HIS A 53 -8.40 13.39 13.00
N THR A 54 -8.42 14.49 13.76
CA THR A 54 -7.60 15.66 13.48
C THR A 54 -6.54 15.85 14.57
N ILE A 55 -5.29 15.96 14.13
CA ILE A 55 -4.12 16.11 15.01
C ILE A 55 -3.33 17.31 14.48
N LEU A 56 -2.96 18.22 15.40
CA LEU A 56 -1.97 19.26 15.13
C LEU A 56 -0.58 18.64 15.29
N TYR A 57 0.19 18.68 14.22
CA TYR A 57 1.53 18.12 14.19
C TYR A 57 2.56 19.22 14.44
N SER A 58 3.57 18.98 15.27
CA SER A 58 4.66 19.96 15.46
C SER A 58 5.53 20.12 14.20
N PRO A 59 6.32 21.19 14.07
CA PRO A 59 7.27 21.37 12.96
C PRO A 59 8.23 20.19 12.77
N ASN A 60 8.55 19.47 13.86
CA ASN A 60 9.47 18.33 13.86
C ASN A 60 8.76 16.99 13.61
N THR A 61 7.49 17.00 13.19
CA THR A 61 6.73 15.78 12.96
C THR A 61 7.30 15.00 11.78
N THR A 62 7.70 13.76 12.07
CA THR A 62 8.26 12.86 11.07
C THR A 62 7.24 12.49 10.00
N THR A 63 7.73 12.18 8.80
CA THR A 63 6.89 11.72 7.68
C THR A 63 6.09 10.47 8.02
N GLY A 64 6.63 9.57 8.84
CA GLY A 64 5.94 8.35 9.27
C GLY A 64 4.63 8.62 10.03
N VAL A 65 4.61 9.63 10.91
CA VAL A 65 3.38 10.03 11.63
C VAL A 65 2.32 10.55 10.65
N LEU A 66 2.75 11.31 9.65
CA LEU A 66 1.87 11.86 8.62
C LEU A 66 1.33 10.77 7.68
N HIS A 67 2.15 9.78 7.31
CA HIS A 67 1.69 8.59 6.58
C HIS A 67 0.68 7.79 7.39
N SER A 68 0.92 7.59 8.69
CA SER A 68 -0.02 6.90 9.58
C SER A 68 -1.38 7.61 9.65
N HIS A 69 -1.39 8.94 9.60
CA HIS A 69 -2.62 9.71 9.57
C HIS A 69 -3.41 9.51 8.27
N ILE A 70 -2.74 9.62 7.11
CA ILE A 70 -3.37 9.34 5.80
C ILE A 70 -3.98 7.95 5.83
N ARG A 71 -3.18 6.95 6.20
CA ARG A 71 -3.60 5.55 6.30
C ARG A 71 -4.87 5.38 7.12
N LYS A 72 -4.95 6.00 8.29
CA LYS A 72 -6.03 5.76 9.25
C LYS A 72 -7.32 6.48 8.88
N TRP A 73 -7.22 7.67 8.30
CA TRP A 73 -8.37 8.57 8.20
C TRP A 73 -8.71 9.02 6.79
N HIS A 74 -7.75 9.01 5.88
CA HIS A 74 -7.91 9.63 4.57
C HIS A 74 -7.40 8.78 3.41
N LEU A 75 -7.30 7.47 3.61
CA LEU A 75 -6.77 6.55 2.60
C LEU A 75 -7.60 6.56 1.32
N LEU A 76 -8.94 6.58 1.42
CA LEU A 76 -9.81 6.67 0.25
C LEU A 76 -9.66 8.00 -0.51
N HIS A 77 -9.55 9.12 0.22
CA HIS A 77 -9.31 10.41 -0.41
C HIS A 77 -7.94 10.44 -1.11
N PHE A 78 -6.92 9.87 -0.46
CA PHE A 78 -5.58 9.72 -1.03
C PHE A 78 -5.59 8.91 -2.35
N ILE A 79 -6.32 7.79 -2.41
CA ILE A 79 -6.43 7.00 -3.64
C ILE A 79 -7.14 7.78 -4.75
N ASN A 80 -8.29 8.41 -4.46
CA ASN A 80 -8.99 9.24 -5.45
C ASN A 80 -8.08 10.34 -6.01
N LEU A 81 -7.34 10.97 -5.11
CA LEU A 81 -6.38 12.00 -5.43
C LEU A 81 -5.30 11.42 -6.35
N ALA A 82 -4.69 10.29 -6.00
CA ALA A 82 -3.66 9.61 -6.81
C ALA A 82 -4.13 9.21 -8.22
N MET A 83 -5.44 9.05 -8.44
CA MET A 83 -6.04 8.69 -9.73
C MET A 83 -6.35 9.89 -10.64
N GLU A 84 -6.19 11.13 -10.18
CA GLU A 84 -6.49 12.32 -11.00
C GLU A 84 -5.57 12.42 -12.23
N LEU A 85 -6.16 12.73 -13.39
CA LEU A 85 -5.44 12.90 -14.66
C LEU A 85 -4.35 13.98 -14.54
N GLY A 86 -3.16 13.69 -15.09
CA GLY A 86 -2.02 14.61 -15.08
C GLY A 86 -1.21 14.61 -13.77
N ARG A 87 -1.57 13.76 -12.80
CA ARG A 87 -0.82 13.61 -11.56
C ARG A 87 0.33 12.61 -11.75
N ALA A 88 1.55 13.07 -11.51
CA ALA A 88 2.77 12.29 -11.76
C ALA A 88 3.68 12.11 -10.52
N TRP A 89 3.22 12.44 -9.30
CA TRP A 89 4.07 12.27 -8.12
C TRP A 89 4.09 10.80 -7.64
N PRO A 90 5.25 10.31 -7.18
CA PRO A 90 5.41 8.91 -6.79
C PRO A 90 4.66 8.59 -5.50
N ILE A 91 3.99 7.44 -5.44
CA ILE A 91 3.28 6.97 -4.24
C ILE A 91 4.30 6.37 -3.24
N GLN A 92 4.46 7.02 -2.09
CA GLN A 92 5.30 6.63 -0.96
C GLN A 92 4.53 6.27 0.30
N VAL A 93 3.21 6.50 0.37
CA VAL A 93 2.37 6.01 1.47
C VAL A 93 2.42 4.48 1.52
N SER A 94 3.12 3.95 2.54
CA SER A 94 3.56 2.54 2.58
C SER A 94 2.43 1.53 2.33
N PRO A 95 1.25 1.63 2.97
CA PRO A 95 0.17 0.67 2.73
C PRO A 95 -0.33 0.64 1.28
N VAL A 96 -0.30 1.77 0.57
CA VAL A 96 -0.68 1.81 -0.85
C VAL A 96 0.44 1.22 -1.69
N LYS A 97 1.67 1.69 -1.46
CA LYS A 97 2.86 1.22 -2.17
C LYS A 97 3.05 -0.31 -2.07
N GLU A 98 2.88 -0.87 -0.88
CA GLU A 98 3.00 -2.32 -0.62
C GLU A 98 1.97 -3.12 -1.44
N ILE A 99 0.73 -2.65 -1.52
CA ILE A 99 -0.33 -3.36 -2.26
C ILE A 99 -0.18 -3.20 -3.77
N LEU A 100 0.35 -2.08 -4.25
CA LEU A 100 0.73 -1.94 -5.66
C LEU A 100 1.84 -2.94 -6.03
N VAL A 101 2.81 -3.18 -5.14
CA VAL A 101 3.85 -4.23 -5.33
C VAL A 101 3.23 -5.64 -5.38
N LEU A 102 2.11 -5.87 -4.70
CA LEU A 102 1.35 -7.12 -4.81
C LEU A 102 0.56 -7.26 -6.13
N GLY A 103 0.67 -6.29 -7.04
CA GLY A 103 0.12 -6.33 -8.41
C GLY A 103 -1.27 -5.73 -8.56
N TYR A 104 -1.81 -5.10 -7.53
CA TYR A 104 -3.12 -4.44 -7.61
C TYR A 104 -3.02 -3.04 -8.24
N MET A 105 -4.10 -2.61 -8.89
CA MET A 105 -4.24 -1.27 -9.48
C MET A 105 -5.01 -0.32 -8.54
N LEU A 106 -4.80 1.00 -8.66
CA LEU A 106 -5.44 2.01 -7.80
C LEU A 106 -6.98 1.94 -7.83
N GLU A 107 -7.55 1.60 -8.98
CA GLU A 107 -8.98 1.38 -9.18
C GLU A 107 -9.50 0.24 -8.29
N GLU A 108 -8.73 -0.85 -8.19
CA GLU A 108 -9.07 -1.99 -7.33
C GLU A 108 -8.98 -1.60 -5.85
N LEU A 109 -7.92 -0.88 -5.46
CA LEU A 109 -7.77 -0.39 -4.08
C LEU A 109 -8.95 0.50 -3.68
N LYS A 110 -9.37 1.40 -4.58
CA LYS A 110 -10.56 2.24 -4.37
C LYS A 110 -11.79 1.38 -4.12
N ALA A 111 -12.06 0.41 -4.99
CA ALA A 111 -13.22 -0.48 -4.85
C ALA A 111 -13.19 -1.30 -3.54
N PHE A 112 -12.00 -1.73 -3.08
CA PHE A 112 -11.85 -2.42 -1.79
C PHE A 112 -12.14 -1.50 -0.62
N LEU A 113 -11.60 -0.28 -0.63
CA LEU A 113 -11.81 0.70 0.44
C LEU A 113 -13.27 1.15 0.54
N GLU A 114 -13.96 1.34 -0.59
CA GLU A 114 -15.40 1.67 -0.63
C GLU A 114 -16.26 0.54 -0.04
N LYS A 115 -15.81 -0.72 -0.15
CA LYS A 115 -16.43 -1.89 0.47
C LYS A 115 -15.99 -2.11 1.92
N GLY A 116 -15.14 -1.25 2.48
CA GLY A 116 -14.63 -1.38 3.85
C GLY A 116 -13.62 -2.52 4.05
N VAL A 117 -13.02 -3.03 2.97
CA VAL A 117 -11.99 -4.07 3.05
C VAL A 117 -10.67 -3.47 3.54
N ASP A 118 -10.04 -4.08 4.54
CA ASP A 118 -8.70 -3.69 4.98
C ASP A 118 -7.67 -4.15 3.95
N LEU A 119 -6.95 -3.19 3.37
CA LEU A 119 -5.92 -3.49 2.37
C LEU A 119 -4.83 -4.45 2.88
N LYS A 120 -4.59 -4.49 4.20
CA LYS A 120 -3.62 -5.43 4.81
C LYS A 120 -4.00 -6.89 4.67
N SER A 121 -5.27 -7.22 4.50
CA SER A 121 -5.73 -8.60 4.39
C SER A 121 -5.73 -9.13 2.96
N LEU A 122 -5.40 -8.28 1.98
CA LEU A 122 -5.39 -8.69 0.58
C LEU A 122 -4.23 -9.66 0.32
N PRO A 123 -4.50 -10.85 -0.24
CA PRO A 123 -3.44 -11.74 -0.69
C PRO A 123 -2.72 -11.13 -1.89
N PRO A 124 -1.49 -11.56 -2.23
CA PRO A 124 -0.88 -11.25 -3.52
C PRO A 124 -1.83 -11.54 -4.69
N ARG A 125 -1.85 -10.67 -5.71
CA ARG A 125 -2.81 -10.78 -6.82
C ARG A 125 -2.74 -12.11 -7.55
N ALA A 126 -1.54 -12.63 -7.80
CA ALA A 126 -1.35 -13.95 -8.42
C ALA A 126 -2.05 -15.07 -7.62
N ILE A 127 -2.03 -14.99 -6.29
CA ILE A 127 -2.72 -15.96 -5.43
C ILE A 127 -4.24 -15.74 -5.49
N ARG A 128 -4.70 -14.48 -5.49
CA ARG A 128 -6.13 -14.15 -5.64
C ARG A 128 -6.70 -14.73 -6.93
N ASP A 129 -6.00 -14.53 -8.03
CA ASP A 129 -6.45 -14.96 -9.36
C ASP A 129 -6.47 -16.50 -9.46
N LEU A 130 -5.49 -17.20 -8.84
CA LEU A 130 -5.52 -18.67 -8.69
C LEU A 130 -6.68 -19.19 -7.82
N LEU A 131 -7.13 -18.42 -6.82
CA LEU A 131 -8.27 -18.80 -5.97
C LEU A 131 -9.62 -18.55 -6.66
N LEU A 132 -9.65 -17.61 -7.60
CA LEU A 132 -10.84 -17.24 -8.37
C LEU A 132 -11.01 -18.08 -9.64
N ASP A 133 -9.96 -18.75 -10.10
CA ASP A 133 -10.01 -19.64 -11.25
C ASP A 133 -10.62 -21.01 -10.88
N PRO A 134 -11.81 -21.34 -11.41
CA PRO A 134 -12.43 -22.65 -11.20
C PRO A 134 -11.60 -23.80 -11.79
N ALA A 135 -10.78 -23.53 -12.82
CA ALA A 135 -9.90 -24.53 -13.43
C ALA A 135 -8.70 -24.84 -12.53
N ALA A 136 -8.14 -23.84 -11.84
CA ALA A 136 -7.08 -24.04 -10.84
C ALA A 136 -7.58 -24.80 -9.60
N ALA A 137 -8.87 -24.65 -9.25
CA ALA A 137 -9.51 -25.47 -8.22
C ALA A 137 -9.64 -26.94 -8.63
N SER A 138 -9.87 -27.21 -9.92
CA SER A 138 -9.91 -28.56 -10.50
C SER A 138 -8.53 -29.23 -10.48
N ASP A 139 -7.45 -28.50 -10.76
CA ASP A 139 -6.10 -29.08 -10.71
C ASP A 139 -5.66 -29.44 -9.28
N ARG A 140 -6.15 -28.69 -8.28
CA ARG A 140 -5.96 -29.02 -6.86
C ARG A 140 -6.76 -30.23 -6.39
N ALA A 141 -7.85 -30.60 -7.08
CA ALA A 141 -8.58 -31.82 -6.76
C ALA A 141 -7.75 -33.10 -7.02
N ASN A 142 -6.73 -32.99 -7.86
CA ASN A 142 -5.77 -34.06 -8.16
C ASN A 142 -4.47 -33.96 -7.35
N VAL A 143 -4.28 -32.90 -6.55
CA VAL A 143 -3.14 -32.78 -5.64
C VAL A 143 -3.52 -33.49 -4.33
N PRO A 144 -2.94 -34.66 -4.04
CA PRO A 144 -3.22 -35.32 -2.78
C PRO A 144 -2.82 -34.41 -1.60
N PRO A 145 -3.58 -34.42 -0.49
CA PRO A 145 -3.22 -33.65 0.69
C PRO A 145 -1.79 -33.99 1.12
N PHE A 146 -1.01 -32.96 1.45
CA PHE A 146 0.38 -33.15 1.84
C PHE A 146 0.44 -34.05 3.08
N SER A 147 1.10 -35.20 2.91
CA SER A 147 1.50 -36.06 4.02
C SER A 147 2.90 -36.59 3.74
N LEU A 148 3.66 -36.80 4.80
CA LEU A 148 5.03 -37.31 4.70
C LEU A 148 5.11 -38.62 3.88
N PRO A 149 4.19 -39.60 4.05
CA PRO A 149 4.24 -40.84 3.27
C PRO A 149 3.96 -40.63 1.78
N ILE A 150 3.04 -39.72 1.43
CA ILE A 150 2.72 -39.41 0.03
C ILE A 150 3.89 -38.69 -0.64
N PHE A 151 4.53 -37.76 0.07
CA PHE A 151 5.72 -37.06 -0.43
C PHE A 151 6.88 -38.03 -0.66
N GLN A 152 7.15 -38.93 0.29
CA GLN A 152 8.20 -39.96 0.15
C GLN A 152 7.95 -40.86 -1.06
N LYS A 153 6.70 -41.32 -1.24
CA LYS A 153 6.32 -42.14 -2.41
C LYS A 153 6.49 -41.40 -3.72
N PHE A 154 6.13 -40.11 -3.76
CA PHE A 154 6.30 -39.27 -4.94
C PHE A 154 7.79 -39.08 -5.27
N LEU A 155 8.64 -38.85 -4.27
CA LEU A 155 10.08 -38.68 -4.43
C LEU A 155 10.74 -39.95 -5.01
N VAL A 156 10.37 -41.12 -4.49
CA VAL A 156 10.85 -42.42 -4.99
C VAL A 156 10.43 -42.63 -6.44
N ASN A 157 9.16 -42.38 -6.78
CA ASN A 157 8.68 -42.51 -8.15
C ASN A 157 9.35 -41.54 -9.11
N PHE A 158 9.62 -40.31 -8.67
CA PHE A 158 10.33 -39.30 -9.46
C PHE A 158 11.76 -39.75 -9.77
N ILE A 159 12.49 -40.24 -8.75
CA ILE A 159 13.86 -40.77 -8.93
C ILE A 159 13.86 -41.96 -9.90
N ILE A 160 12.92 -42.89 -9.75
CA ILE A 160 12.80 -44.05 -10.65
C ILE A 160 12.49 -43.62 -12.09
N ALA A 161 11.58 -42.66 -12.28
CA ALA A 161 11.21 -42.17 -13.61
C ALA A 161 12.36 -41.41 -14.30
N ASP A 162 13.15 -40.66 -13.54
CA ASP A 162 14.34 -39.95 -14.03
C ASP A 162 15.46 -40.92 -14.44
N ASP A 163 15.70 -41.95 -13.62
CA ASP A 163 16.72 -42.99 -13.83
C ASP A 163 16.38 -43.94 -15.01
N GLN A 164 15.10 -44.06 -15.37
CA GLN A 164 14.61 -44.84 -16.53
C GLN A 164 14.50 -44.00 -17.82
N SER A 165 14.92 -42.72 -17.81
CA SER A 165 14.80 -41.82 -18.98
C SER A 165 15.97 -41.89 -19.98
N LEU A 166 16.75 -42.97 -19.97
CA LEU A 166 17.88 -43.21 -20.89
C LEU A 166 17.56 -44.26 -21.96
#